data_AF-A0A2T3AVC9-F1
#
_entry.id   AF-A0A2T3AVC9-F1
#
_cell.length_a   1.000
_cell.length_b   1.000
_cell.length_c   1.000
_cell.angle_alpha   90.00
_cell.angle_beta   90.00
_cell.angle_gamma   90.00
#
_symmetry.space_group_name_H-M   'P 1'
#
loop_
_entity.id
_entity.type
_entity.pdbx_description
1 polymer ?
#
loop_
_entity_poly.entity_id
_entity_poly.type
_entity_poly.pdbx_seq_one_letter_code
_entity_poly.pdbx_strand_id
1 'polypeptide(L)'
;MFDIAVQPPTQARPGVILFPPVVARVHSDPYRYGELSQIWAVATLVYRNGEVASEQLGGQTADSAHPMPQSLWDNGNGNGSSSQGCGANRDQGYFYFPDLVIYQPGRYRIRISLMRMAYTSESPEGIACVEENVDSHSIVVEGSAPRHARPSTRERAILQILKNDGQNIPSPPS
;
A
#
# COMPACT_ATOMS: atom_id res chain seq x y z
N MET A 1 -4.76 -9.79 -7.64
CA MET A 1 -3.32 -9.57 -7.85
C MET A 1 -3.01 -8.24 -7.20
N PHE A 2 -2.49 -8.32 -5.99
CA PHE A 2 -2.33 -7.21 -5.05
C PHE A 2 -0.90 -7.21 -4.54
N ASP A 3 -0.20 -6.07 -4.57
CA ASP A 3 1.22 -6.00 -4.20
C ASP A 3 1.60 -4.70 -3.48
N ILE A 4 2.79 -4.70 -2.87
CA ILE A 4 3.37 -3.53 -2.21
C ILE A 4 4.36 -2.83 -3.15
N ALA A 5 3.87 -1.72 -3.72
CA ALA A 5 4.53 -0.74 -4.58
C ALA A 5 5.80 -0.11 -3.98
N VAL A 6 5.66 0.36 -2.74
CA VAL A 6 6.74 1.01 -1.97
C VAL A 6 6.84 0.30 -0.64
N GLN A 7 7.99 -0.29 -0.38
CA GLN A 7 8.22 -1.05 0.83
C GLN A 7 8.54 -0.11 2.00
N PRO A 8 8.16 -0.47 3.24
CA PRO A 8 8.62 0.25 4.43
C PRO A 8 10.15 0.15 4.58
N PRO A 9 10.80 0.87 5.50
CA PRO A 9 12.22 0.67 5.76
C PRO A 9 12.49 -0.69 6.43
N THR A 10 13.62 -1.34 6.14
CA THR A 10 14.02 -2.61 6.81
C THR A 10 14.42 -2.42 8.27
N GLN A 11 14.74 -1.19 8.65
CA GLN A 11 15.06 -0.77 10.02
C GLN A 11 14.25 0.49 10.35
N ALA A 12 13.66 0.54 11.53
CA ALA A 12 12.87 1.69 11.98
C ALA A 12 13.12 2.00 13.45
N ARG A 13 12.82 3.24 13.87
CA ARG A 13 12.83 3.62 15.28
C ARG A 13 11.42 3.55 15.87
N PRO A 14 11.29 3.09 17.13
CA PRO A 14 10.04 3.21 17.87
C PRO A 14 9.52 4.66 17.87
N GLY A 15 8.23 4.84 17.57
CA GLY A 15 7.56 6.14 17.62
C GLY A 15 7.92 7.12 16.50
N VAL A 16 8.69 6.70 15.49
CA VAL A 16 9.03 7.52 14.32
C VAL A 16 8.23 7.04 13.11
N ILE A 17 7.73 7.98 12.30
CA ILE A 17 7.05 7.69 11.04
C ILE A 17 7.97 6.88 10.12
N LEU A 18 7.43 5.80 9.57
CA LEU A 18 8.11 4.96 8.61
C LEU A 18 8.35 5.74 7.32
N PHE A 19 9.61 5.87 6.95
CA PHE A 19 10.01 6.44 5.67
C PHE A 19 11.01 5.52 4.97
N PRO A 20 10.79 5.13 3.70
CA PRO A 20 9.68 5.56 2.82
C PRO A 20 8.29 5.06 3.26
N PRO A 21 7.21 5.77 2.87
CA PRO A 21 5.84 5.39 3.23
C PRO A 21 5.40 4.16 2.45
N VAL A 22 4.40 3.43 2.97
CA VAL A 22 3.91 2.21 2.32
C VAL A 22 2.89 2.58 1.26
N VAL A 23 3.06 2.00 0.07
CA VAL A 23 2.11 2.11 -1.05
C VAL A 23 1.76 0.71 -1.50
N ALA A 24 0.48 0.36 -1.49
CA ALA A 24 -0.02 -0.88 -2.08
C ALA A 24 -0.72 -0.60 -3.42
N ARG A 25 -0.77 -1.60 -4.29
CA ARG A 25 -1.39 -1.53 -5.62
C ARG A 25 -2.30 -2.71 -5.84
N VAL A 26 -3.43 -2.44 -6.50
CA VAL A 26 -4.36 -3.46 -6.95
C VAL A 26 -4.36 -3.52 -8.47
N HIS A 27 -4.12 -4.73 -8.97
CA HIS A 27 -4.19 -5.09 -10.36
C HIS A 27 -5.49 -5.87 -10.54
N SER A 28 -6.47 -5.25 -11.19
CA SER A 28 -7.73 -5.91 -11.52
C SER A 28 -7.89 -6.04 -13.03
N ASP A 29 -8.58 -7.11 -13.42
CA ASP A 29 -9.06 -7.31 -14.79
C ASP A 29 -9.88 -6.07 -15.22
N PRO A 30 -9.74 -5.54 -16.46
CA PRO A 30 -10.26 -4.23 -16.86
C PRO A 30 -11.78 -4.05 -16.72
N TYR A 31 -12.51 -5.12 -16.47
CA TYR A 31 -13.97 -5.12 -16.31
C TYR A 31 -14.46 -4.74 -14.90
N ARG A 32 -13.57 -4.57 -13.91
CA ARG A 32 -13.95 -4.33 -12.49
C ARG A 32 -13.66 -2.91 -11.98
N TYR A 33 -13.47 -1.93 -12.86
CA TYR A 33 -13.20 -0.52 -12.49
C TYR A 33 -14.27 0.09 -11.58
N GLY A 34 -15.53 -0.33 -11.72
CA GLY A 34 -16.64 0.11 -10.87
C GLY A 34 -16.57 -0.37 -9.41
N GLU A 35 -15.62 -1.23 -9.06
CA GLU A 35 -15.50 -1.84 -7.73
C GLU A 35 -14.50 -1.13 -6.82
N LEU A 36 -13.72 -0.17 -7.33
CA LEU A 36 -12.77 0.59 -6.51
C LEU A 36 -13.47 1.31 -5.34
N SER A 37 -14.72 1.74 -5.54
CA SER A 37 -15.54 2.36 -4.48
C SER A 37 -15.99 1.40 -3.39
N GLN A 38 -15.88 0.08 -3.62
CA GLN A 38 -16.32 -0.96 -2.69
C GLN A 38 -15.15 -1.63 -1.96
N ILE A 39 -13.92 -1.24 -2.28
CA ILE A 39 -12.71 -1.80 -1.69
C ILE A 39 -11.92 -0.75 -0.93
N TRP A 40 -11.30 -1.18 0.16
CA TRP A 40 -10.36 -0.38 0.95
C TRP A 40 -9.23 -1.29 1.42
N ALA A 41 -8.10 -0.71 1.78
CA ALA A 41 -6.98 -1.47 2.32
C ALA A 41 -6.77 -1.15 3.80
N VAL A 42 -6.43 -2.17 4.58
CA VAL A 42 -6.09 -2.03 6.00
C VAL A 42 -4.66 -2.52 6.22
N ALA A 43 -3.81 -1.65 6.77
CA ALA A 43 -2.48 -1.97 7.24
C ALA A 43 -2.54 -2.49 8.68
N THR A 44 -1.95 -3.66 8.90
CA THR A 44 -1.79 -4.27 10.22
C THR A 44 -0.33 -4.64 10.45
N LEU A 45 0.10 -4.60 11.70
CA LEU A 45 1.43 -5.05 12.08
C LEU A 45 1.35 -6.52 12.47
N VAL A 46 2.22 -7.35 11.90
CA VAL A 46 2.26 -8.78 12.19
C VAL A 46 3.66 -9.22 12.61
N TYR A 47 3.72 -10.16 13.55
CA TYR A 47 4.94 -10.84 13.93
C TYR A 47 5.34 -11.88 12.87
N ARG A 48 6.56 -12.43 12.98
CA ARG A 48 7.05 -13.50 12.08
C ARG A 48 6.16 -14.75 12.08
N ASN A 49 5.50 -15.06 13.20
CA ASN A 49 4.57 -16.19 13.33
C ASN A 49 3.21 -15.93 12.66
N GLY A 50 2.97 -14.72 12.11
CA GLY A 50 1.71 -14.32 11.48
C GLY A 50 0.67 -13.75 12.44
N GLU A 51 0.97 -13.69 13.74
CA GLU A 51 0.09 -13.09 14.75
C GLU A 51 0.06 -11.57 14.61
N VAL A 52 -1.12 -10.98 14.82
CA VAL A 52 -1.32 -9.53 14.75
C VAL A 52 -0.78 -8.88 16.03
N ALA A 53 0.16 -7.96 15.85
CA ALA A 53 0.67 -7.10 16.91
C ALA A 53 -0.30 -5.93 17.14
N SER A 54 -1.42 -6.22 17.79
CA SER A 54 -2.47 -5.24 18.09
C SER A 54 -1.93 -4.03 18.84
N GLU A 55 -2.46 -2.85 18.51
CA GLU A 55 -2.15 -1.56 19.17
C GLU A 55 -0.69 -1.08 19.06
N GLN A 56 0.15 -1.77 18.29
CA GLN A 56 1.56 -1.37 18.10
C GLN A 56 1.79 -0.56 16.82
N LEU A 57 0.79 -0.49 15.93
CA LEU A 57 0.79 0.32 14.71
C LEU A 57 -0.11 1.54 14.91
N GLY A 58 0.44 2.72 14.68
CA GLY A 58 -0.28 3.99 14.66
C GLY A 58 -0.22 4.66 13.29
N GLY A 59 -0.80 5.86 13.20
CA GLY A 59 -0.98 6.61 11.96
C GLY A 59 -2.24 6.19 11.20
N GLN A 60 -2.30 6.53 9.92
CA GLN A 60 -3.35 6.09 9.02
C GLN A 60 -3.15 4.62 8.67
N THR A 61 -3.96 3.74 9.26
CA THR A 61 -3.92 2.28 9.04
C THR A 61 -4.97 1.79 8.05
N ALA A 62 -5.81 2.67 7.52
CA ALA A 62 -6.78 2.33 6.49
C ALA A 62 -6.81 3.40 5.40
N ASP A 63 -6.99 2.99 4.15
CA ASP A 63 -7.12 3.90 3.02
C ASP A 63 -8.09 3.35 1.98
N SER A 64 -8.80 4.25 1.31
CA SER A 64 -9.69 3.90 0.20
C SER A 64 -8.88 3.72 -1.08
N ALA A 65 -9.44 3.03 -2.07
CA ALA A 65 -8.74 2.90 -3.35
C ALA A 65 -8.71 4.24 -4.09
N HIS A 66 -7.51 4.66 -4.49
CA HIS A 66 -7.32 5.80 -5.38
C HIS A 66 -7.13 5.29 -6.81
N PRO A 67 -7.78 5.88 -7.82
CA PRO A 67 -7.59 5.48 -9.21
C PRO A 67 -6.13 5.73 -9.62
N MET A 68 -5.52 4.78 -10.33
CA MET A 68 -4.15 4.94 -10.80
C MET A 68 -4.08 6.00 -11.91
N PRO A 69 -3.17 7.00 -11.83
CA PRO A 69 -3.01 7.99 -12.90
C PRO A 69 -2.60 7.32 -14.22
N GLN A 70 -3.17 7.77 -15.34
CA GLN A 70 -2.88 7.18 -16.67
C GLN A 70 -1.39 7.20 -17.05
N SER A 71 -0.61 8.13 -16.47
CA SER A 71 0.84 8.26 -16.69
C SER A 71 1.67 7.06 -16.19
N LEU A 72 1.09 6.18 -15.35
CA LEU A 72 1.68 4.89 -14.98
C LEU A 72 1.44 3.78 -16.01
N TRP A 73 0.46 3.94 -16.92
CA TRP A 73 0.19 2.97 -17.97
C TRP A 73 1.16 3.09 -19.16
N ASP A 74 1.71 4.28 -19.42
CA ASP A 74 2.55 4.56 -20.60
C ASP A 74 4.05 4.35 -20.41
N ASN A 75 4.55 4.25 -19.18
CA ASN A 75 6.00 4.16 -18.91
C ASN A 75 6.55 2.72 -18.92
N GLY A 76 5.73 1.74 -19.31
CA GLY A 76 6.08 0.32 -19.35
C GLY A 76 6.66 -0.19 -20.66
N ASN A 77 6.73 0.61 -21.74
CA ASN A 77 7.45 0.23 -22.94
C ASN A 77 7.57 1.42 -23.90
N GLY A 78 8.79 1.88 -24.18
CA GLY A 78 9.02 2.82 -25.27
C GLY A 78 8.74 2.13 -26.60
N ASN A 79 7.51 2.25 -27.11
CA ASN A 79 7.26 2.27 -28.53
C ASN A 79 5.86 2.84 -28.78
N GLY A 80 5.77 4.02 -29.40
CA GLY A 80 4.52 4.52 -29.91
C GLY A 80 3.96 3.53 -30.92
N SER A 81 2.80 2.93 -30.63
CA SER A 81 1.93 2.30 -31.62
C SER A 81 0.57 2.02 -31.02
N SER A 82 -0.42 2.60 -31.68
CA SER A 82 -1.83 2.24 -31.68
C SER A 82 -2.09 0.73 -31.64
N SER A 83 -2.90 0.29 -30.69
CA SER A 83 -3.95 -0.72 -30.93
C SER A 83 -4.80 -0.95 -29.69
N GLN A 84 -6.08 -0.67 -29.83
CA GLN A 84 -7.17 -1.31 -29.11
C GLN A 84 -6.97 -2.84 -29.13
N GLY A 85 -6.77 -3.49 -27.97
CA GLY A 85 -6.68 -4.95 -27.89
C GLY A 85 -5.96 -5.52 -26.65
N CYS A 86 -6.77 -6.07 -25.74
CA CYS A 86 -6.55 -7.33 -25.01
C CYS A 86 -5.28 -7.53 -24.15
N GLY A 87 -5.46 -7.50 -22.82
CA GLY A 87 -4.84 -8.51 -21.94
C GLY A 87 -3.62 -8.16 -21.09
N ALA A 88 -3.27 -6.89 -20.88
CA ALA A 88 -2.26 -6.53 -19.87
C ALA A 88 -2.96 -6.13 -18.57
N ASN A 89 -2.61 -6.77 -17.44
CA ASN A 89 -3.05 -6.39 -16.09
C ASN A 89 -2.75 -4.90 -15.87
N ARG A 90 -3.77 -4.05 -16.06
CA ARG A 90 -3.65 -2.62 -15.83
C ARG A 90 -3.79 -2.39 -14.33
N ASP A 91 -2.81 -1.72 -13.76
CA ASP A 91 -2.93 -1.16 -12.42
C ASP A 91 -4.19 -0.28 -12.38
N GLN A 92 -5.15 -0.65 -11.54
CA GLN A 92 -6.42 0.08 -11.45
C GLN A 92 -6.40 1.11 -10.35
N GLY A 93 -5.71 0.82 -9.25
CA GLY A 93 -5.64 1.73 -8.13
C GLY A 93 -4.50 1.45 -7.17
N TYR A 94 -4.33 2.40 -6.26
CA TYR A 94 -3.34 2.34 -5.20
C TYR A 94 -3.97 2.69 -3.86
N PHE A 95 -3.27 2.29 -2.80
CA PHE A 95 -3.58 2.63 -1.41
C PHE A 95 -2.31 3.20 -0.79
N TYR A 96 -2.46 4.24 0.02
CA TYR A 96 -1.36 5.04 0.50
C TYR A 96 -1.40 5.23 2.01
N PHE A 97 -0.30 4.88 2.67
CA PHE A 97 -0.16 4.94 4.12
C PHE A 97 1.04 5.86 4.48
N PRO A 98 0.83 7.19 4.58
CA PRO A 98 1.90 8.18 4.66
C PRO A 98 2.62 8.24 6.01
N ASP A 99 1.94 7.86 7.09
CA ASP A 99 2.33 8.22 8.45
C ASP A 99 2.30 7.03 9.42
N LEU A 100 2.48 5.80 8.91
CA LEU A 100 2.56 4.61 9.74
C LEU A 100 3.69 4.73 10.77
N VAL A 101 3.39 4.41 12.03
CA VAL A 101 4.34 4.44 13.14
C VAL A 101 4.31 3.10 13.88
N ILE A 102 5.47 2.53 14.20
CA ILE A 102 5.57 1.35 15.07
C ILE A 102 6.08 1.80 16.43
N TYR A 103 5.33 1.53 17.51
CA TYR A 103 5.64 2.06 18.84
C TYR A 103 6.59 1.17 19.66
N GLN A 104 6.62 -0.14 19.38
CA GLN A 104 7.35 -1.08 20.20
C GLN A 104 8.57 -1.67 19.45
N PRO A 105 9.72 -1.83 20.13
CA PRO A 105 10.85 -2.55 19.58
C PRO A 105 10.49 -4.02 19.27
N GLY A 106 10.99 -4.54 18.16
CA GLY A 106 10.70 -5.91 17.75
C GLY A 106 10.99 -6.18 16.28
N ARG A 107 10.57 -7.34 15.81
CA ARG A 107 10.70 -7.75 14.40
C ARG A 107 9.32 -8.03 13.83
N TYR A 108 8.95 -7.26 12.82
CA TYR A 108 7.60 -7.24 12.28
C TYR A 108 7.57 -7.28 10.76
N ARG A 109 6.38 -7.43 10.21
CA ARG A 109 6.01 -7.07 8.83
C ARG A 109 4.75 -6.23 8.88
N ILE A 110 4.54 -5.42 7.87
CA ILE A 110 3.26 -4.76 7.63
C ILE A 110 2.47 -5.64 6.67
N ARG A 111 1.31 -6.10 7.11
CA ARG A 111 0.34 -6.80 6.27
C ARG A 111 -0.69 -5.78 5.78
N ILE A 112 -0.82 -5.67 4.46
CA ILE A 112 -1.91 -4.94 3.85
C ILE A 112 -2.99 -5.95 3.48
N SER A 113 -4.19 -5.75 4.00
CA SER A 113 -5.38 -6.55 3.71
C SER A 113 -6.30 -5.76 2.79
N LEU A 114 -6.58 -6.31 1.61
CA LEU A 114 -7.60 -5.78 0.73
C LEU A 114 -8.97 -6.22 1.24
N MET A 115 -9.77 -5.24 1.63
CA MET A 115 -11.12 -5.44 2.14
C MET A 115 -12.13 -5.08 1.06
N ARG A 116 -13.25 -5.79 1.02
CA ARG A 116 -14.41 -5.46 0.20
C ARG A 116 -15.69 -5.54 1.03
N MET A 117 -16.63 -4.65 0.75
CA MET A 117 -17.98 -4.74 1.29
C MET A 117 -18.81 -5.72 0.43
N ALA A 118 -19.27 -6.82 1.02
CA ALA A 118 -20.15 -7.78 0.38
C ALA A 118 -21.60 -7.53 0.81
N TYR A 119 -22.46 -7.13 -0.13
CA TYR A 119 -23.89 -6.98 0.10
C TYR A 119 -24.60 -8.27 -0.29
N THR A 120 -25.35 -8.86 0.64
CA THR A 120 -26.18 -10.04 0.38
C THR A 120 -27.62 -9.74 0.78
N SER A 121 -28.57 -10.54 0.26
CA SER A 121 -29.98 -10.41 0.65
C SER A 121 -30.20 -10.65 2.15
N GLU A 122 -29.31 -11.43 2.79
CA GLU A 122 -29.33 -11.71 4.23
C GLU A 122 -28.56 -10.67 5.05
N SER A 123 -27.74 -9.84 4.40
CA SER A 123 -26.93 -8.80 5.04
C SER A 123 -26.92 -7.54 4.18
N PRO A 124 -28.05 -6.82 4.12
CA PRO A 124 -28.19 -5.60 3.32
C PRO A 124 -27.30 -4.45 3.83
N GLU A 125 -26.86 -4.51 5.10
CA GLU A 125 -25.91 -3.56 5.69
C GLU A 125 -24.47 -3.76 5.17
N GLY A 126 -24.19 -4.89 4.53
CA GLY A 126 -22.87 -5.24 3.99
C GLY A 126 -21.97 -5.91 5.04
N ILE A 127 -21.22 -6.93 4.61
CA ILE A 127 -20.20 -7.60 5.42
C ILE A 127 -18.82 -7.24 4.86
N ALA A 128 -17.92 -6.79 5.73
CA ALA A 128 -16.52 -6.58 5.36
C ALA A 128 -15.82 -7.94 5.22
N CYS A 129 -15.36 -8.25 4.02
CA CYS A 129 -14.63 -9.46 3.70
C CYS A 129 -13.18 -9.14 3.34
N VAL A 130 -12.24 -9.95 3.81
CA VAL A 130 -10.85 -9.91 3.35
C VAL A 130 -10.77 -10.66 2.02
N GLU A 131 -10.37 -10.00 0.94
CA GLU A 131 -10.17 -10.64 -0.37
C GLU A 131 -8.75 -11.17 -0.55
N GLU A 132 -7.74 -10.34 -0.25
CA GLU A 132 -6.34 -10.66 -0.49
C GLU A 132 -5.47 -10.04 0.61
N ASN A 133 -4.35 -10.68 0.96
CA ASN A 133 -3.36 -10.16 1.90
C ASN A 133 -1.99 -10.13 1.23
N VAL A 134 -1.23 -9.07 1.46
CA VAL A 134 0.17 -9.00 1.07
C VAL A 134 1.02 -8.50 2.25
N ASP A 135 2.15 -9.16 2.47
CA ASP A 135 3.07 -8.81 3.54
C ASP A 135 4.30 -8.06 2.99
N SER A 136 4.75 -7.05 3.71
CA SER A 136 6.01 -6.37 3.44
C SER A 136 7.21 -7.28 3.74
N HIS A 137 8.40 -6.81 3.38
CA HIS A 137 9.61 -7.39 3.96
C HIS A 137 9.67 -7.18 5.49
N SER A 138 10.62 -7.87 6.13
CA SER A 138 10.84 -7.72 7.58
C SER A 138 11.31 -6.32 7.93
N ILE A 139 10.80 -5.78 9.04
CA ILE A 139 11.20 -4.52 9.65
C ILE A 139 11.78 -4.86 11.03
N VAL A 140 12.97 -4.36 11.32
CA VAL A 140 13.58 -4.40 12.67
C VAL A 140 13.38 -3.05 13.32
N VAL A 141 12.69 -3.01 14.46
CA VAL A 141 12.37 -1.78 15.19
C VAL A 141 13.24 -1.71 16.44
N GLU A 142 14.12 -0.71 16.51
CA GLU A 142 15.06 -0.51 17.62
C GLU A 142 15.49 0.95 17.76
N GLY A 143 15.91 1.38 18.95
CA GLY A 143 16.22 2.79 19.23
C GLY A 143 17.43 3.36 18.47
N SER A 144 18.37 2.50 18.06
CA SER A 144 19.58 2.86 17.32
C SER A 144 19.41 2.92 15.80
N ALA A 145 18.29 2.42 15.26
CA ALA A 145 18.05 2.35 13.82
C ALA A 145 18.14 3.74 13.15
N PRO A 146 18.36 3.85 11.83
CA PRO A 146 18.16 5.10 11.11
C PRO A 146 16.71 5.59 11.27
N ARG A 147 16.50 6.93 11.25
CA ARG A 147 15.15 7.51 11.28
C ARG A 147 14.41 7.33 9.96
N HIS A 148 15.14 7.16 8.86
CA HIS A 148 14.60 6.97 7.53
C HIS A 148 15.49 6.05 6.70
N ALA A 149 14.89 5.37 5.73
CA ALA A 149 15.61 4.72 4.64
C ALA A 149 15.47 5.54 3.36
N ARG A 150 16.43 5.35 2.44
CA ARG A 150 16.41 6.00 1.15
C ARG A 150 15.62 5.13 0.16
N PRO A 151 14.46 5.57 -0.36
CA PRO A 151 13.72 4.80 -1.37
C PRO A 151 14.57 4.58 -2.63
N SER A 152 14.36 3.43 -3.26
CA SER A 152 14.97 3.04 -4.54
C SER A 152 14.52 3.94 -5.69
N THR A 153 15.19 3.85 -6.85
CA THR A 153 14.81 4.63 -8.05
C THR A 153 13.37 4.35 -8.47
N ARG A 154 12.93 3.08 -8.40
CA ARG A 154 11.56 2.67 -8.73
C ARG A 154 10.55 3.24 -7.73
N GLU A 155 10.83 3.15 -6.44
CA GLU A 155 9.94 3.69 -5.40
C GLU A 155 9.83 5.21 -5.48
N ARG A 156 10.92 5.92 -5.76
CA ARG A 156 10.87 7.37 -5.98
C ARG A 156 10.03 7.76 -7.19
N ALA A 157 10.08 6.99 -8.28
CA ALA A 157 9.22 7.23 -9.42
C ALA A 157 7.74 7.11 -9.05
N ILE A 158 7.39 6.07 -8.27
CA ILE A 158 6.03 5.89 -7.74
C ILE A 158 5.64 7.08 -6.86
N LEU A 159 6.45 7.43 -5.85
CA LEU A 159 6.16 8.55 -4.95
C LEU A 159 6.03 9.89 -5.69
N GLN A 160 6.81 10.11 -6.75
CA GLN A 160 6.69 11.31 -7.58
C GLN A 160 5.35 11.36 -8.31
N ILE A 161 4.83 10.22 -8.73
CA ILE A 161 3.54 10.14 -9.41
C ILE A 161 2.40 10.41 -8.42
N LEU A 162 2.44 9.81 -7.23
CA LEU A 162 1.49 10.10 -6.16
C LEU A 162 1.51 11.59 -5.81
N LYS A 163 2.70 12.20 -5.74
CA LYS A 163 2.84 13.66 -5.54
C LYS A 163 2.16 14.48 -6.64
N ASN A 164 2.31 14.07 -7.89
CA ASN A 164 1.68 14.73 -9.03
C ASN A 164 0.15 14.54 -9.04
N ASP A 165 -0.34 13.44 -8.45
CA ASP A 165 -1.76 13.15 -8.23
C ASP A 165 -2.37 13.93 -7.06
N GLY A 166 -1.56 14.76 -6.38
CA GLY A 166 -1.99 15.60 -5.25
C GLY A 166 -1.81 14.96 -3.89
N GLN A 167 -1.23 13.75 -3.81
CA GLN A 167 -0.94 13.12 -2.52
C GLN A 167 0.17 13.86 -1.77
N ASN A 168 0.02 13.97 -0.46
CA ASN A 168 1.06 14.53 0.40
C ASN A 168 2.14 13.49 0.66
N ILE A 169 3.30 13.65 -0.01
CA ILE A 169 4.45 12.79 0.23
C ILE A 169 5.22 13.33 1.44
N PRO A 170 5.34 12.57 2.55
CA PRO A 170 6.04 13.01 3.74
C PRO A 170 7.51 13.27 3.40
N SER A 171 8.11 14.24 4.09
CA SER A 171 9.55 14.40 4.07
C SER A 171 10.20 13.38 5.00
N PRO A 172 11.44 12.92 4.72
CA PRO A 172 12.16 12.06 5.65
C PRO A 172 12.26 12.73 7.02
N PRO A 173 12.00 12.01 8.13
CA PRO A 173 12.19 12.55 9.47
C PRO A 173 13.67 12.92 9.69
N SER A 174 13.88 14.13 10.23
CA SER A 174 15.17 14.70 10.65
C SER A 174 15.73 14.02 11.89
#